data_AF-A0A9D4RQ00-F1
#
_entry.id   AF-A0A9D4RQ00-F1
#
_cell.length_a   1.000
_cell.length_b   1.000
_cell.length_c   1.000
_cell.angle_alpha   90.00
_cell.angle_beta   90.00
_cell.angle_gamma   90.00
#
_symmetry.space_group_name_H-M   'P 1'
#
loop_
_entity.id
_entity.type
_entity.pdbx_description
1 polymer ?
#
loop_
_entity_poly.entity_id
_entity_poly.type
_entity_poly.pdbx_seq_one_letter_code
_entity_poly.pdbx_strand_id
1 'polypeptide(L)'
;MCIGGTVKRIVASRRVVMCIGGTVKRIVAIRRVVMCIGGTVKRIVAIRRVAMCIGGTVKRIVAIRRVVMCIGGTVKRIVAIRRVVMCIGGTVKRIVAIRRVAMCIGGTVKRIVAIRRVVMCIRGTVKRIVAIRRVVMCIGGTVKRIVAIRRVVMCIGGTVKRIVAIRRVVTLCHTQTCIRIVI
;
A
#
# COMPACT_ATOMS: atom_id res chain seq x y z
N MET A 1 10.96 20.84 11.73
CA MET A 1 11.53 20.23 10.51
C MET A 1 12.81 19.51 10.91
N CYS A 2 13.24 18.44 10.22
CA CYS A 2 14.50 17.76 10.51
C CYS A 2 15.30 17.64 9.21
N ILE A 3 16.53 18.17 9.18
CA ILE A 3 17.41 18.13 8.01
C ILE A 3 18.73 17.49 8.46
N GLY A 4 19.17 16.41 7.80
CA GLY A 4 20.47 15.75 8.04
C GLY A 4 20.67 15.07 9.40
N GLY A 5 19.85 15.38 10.42
CA GLY A 5 20.04 14.92 11.79
C GLY A 5 19.12 13.78 12.24
N THR A 6 19.18 13.46 13.54
CA THR A 6 18.33 12.44 14.17
C THR A 6 17.36 13.02 15.19
N VAL A 7 16.07 12.70 15.04
CA VAL A 7 15.05 13.02 16.05
C VAL A 7 14.66 11.75 16.78
N LYS A 8 14.92 11.72 18.09
CA LYS A 8 14.62 10.56 18.94
C LYS A 8 13.11 10.34 19.06
N ARG A 9 12.32 11.37 19.33
CA ARG A 9 10.88 11.21 19.58
C ARG A 9 10.08 12.47 19.24
N ILE A 10 8.92 12.25 18.64
CA ILE A 10 7.86 13.24 18.46
C ILE A 10 6.60 12.68 19.12
N VAL A 11 6.12 13.32 20.19
CA VAL A 11 4.97 12.85 20.95
C VAL A 11 3.67 13.22 20.24
N ALA A 12 3.46 14.50 19.99
CA ALA A 12 2.27 14.98 19.32
C ALA A 12 2.62 16.09 18.33
N SER A 13 1.97 16.11 17.17
CA SER A 13 1.94 17.30 16.32
C SER A 13 0.57 17.47 15.68
N ARG A 14 0.07 18.70 15.68
CA ARG A 14 -1.20 19.06 15.01
C ARG A 14 -1.00 19.26 13.50
N ARG A 15 0.19 19.66 13.07
CA ARG A 15 0.48 20.06 11.69
C ARG A 15 1.36 19.03 10.98
N VAL A 16 2.49 19.48 10.45
CA VAL A 16 3.38 18.73 9.57
C VAL A 16 4.64 18.36 10.34
N VAL A 17 5.09 17.12 10.16
CA VAL A 17 6.45 16.71 10.48
C VAL A 17 7.14 16.36 9.18
N MET A 18 8.24 17.04 8.90
CA MET A 18 9.03 16.86 7.70
C MET A 18 10.46 16.47 8.08
N CYS A 19 11.00 15.47 7.37
CA CYS A 19 12.34 14.97 7.54
C CYS A 19 13.01 14.78 6.18
N ILE A 20 14.12 15.48 5.97
CA ILE A 20 14.90 15.47 4.72
C ILE A 20 16.29 14.93 5.04
N GLY A 21 16.68 13.81 4.42
CA GLY A 21 17.98 13.16 4.64
C GLY A 21 18.24 12.59 6.05
N GLY A 22 17.41 12.96 7.03
CA GLY A 22 17.58 12.59 8.44
C GLY A 22 16.80 11.35 8.89
N THR A 23 16.91 11.04 10.18
CA THR A 23 16.23 9.89 10.81
C THR A 23 15.28 10.31 11.93
N VAL A 24 14.03 9.84 11.90
CA VAL A 24 13.11 9.91 13.05
C VAL A 24 12.93 8.52 13.65
N LYS A 25 13.30 8.36 14.92
CA LYS A 25 13.17 7.06 15.60
C LYS A 25 11.70 6.76 15.95
N ARG A 26 10.93 7.72 16.48
CA ARG A 26 9.54 7.49 16.90
C ARG A 26 8.63 8.70 16.75
N ILE A 27 7.47 8.48 16.14
CA ILE A 27 6.33 9.40 16.11
C ILE A 27 5.15 8.72 16.81
N VAL A 28 4.57 9.35 17.82
CA VAL A 28 3.42 8.82 18.54
C VAL A 28 2.11 9.24 17.86
N ALA A 29 1.78 10.53 17.80
CA ALA A 29 0.52 10.97 17.21
C ALA A 29 0.66 12.22 16.32
N ILE A 30 0.14 12.15 15.10
CA ILE A 30 0.07 13.32 14.20
C ILE A 30 -1.32 13.49 13.61
N ARG A 31 -1.85 14.71 13.66
CA ARG A 31 -3.18 15.00 13.10
C ARG A 31 -3.17 15.17 11.59
N ARG A 32 -2.16 15.86 11.02
CA ARG A 32 -2.13 16.15 9.59
C ARG A 32 -1.13 15.29 8.84
N VAL A 33 0.16 15.66 8.77
CA VAL A 33 1.07 15.08 7.77
C VAL A 33 2.40 14.65 8.38
N VAL A 34 2.90 13.48 7.96
CA VAL A 34 4.32 13.11 8.02
C VAL A 34 4.87 13.02 6.61
N MET A 35 5.99 13.67 6.36
CA MET A 35 6.71 13.62 5.09
C MET A 35 8.16 13.24 5.36
N CYS A 36 8.66 12.23 4.65
CA CYS A 36 10.05 11.81 4.71
C CYS A 36 10.62 11.79 3.30
N ILE A 37 11.66 12.58 3.04
CA ILE A 37 12.32 12.73 1.74
C ILE A 37 13.77 12.27 1.90
N GLY A 38 14.18 11.20 1.21
CA GLY A 38 15.53 10.61 1.31
C GLY A 38 15.93 10.09 2.71
N GLY A 39 15.08 10.29 3.72
CA GLY A 39 15.36 9.95 5.12
C GLY A 39 14.68 8.67 5.60
N THR A 40 14.80 8.40 6.90
CA THR A 40 14.22 7.20 7.54
C THR A 40 13.28 7.54 8.69
N VAL A 41 12.04 7.03 8.68
CA VAL A 41 11.17 6.98 9.87
C VAL A 41 11.09 5.55 10.39
N LYS A 42 11.60 5.29 11.60
CA LYS A 42 11.59 3.93 12.16
C LYS A 42 10.20 3.51 12.64
N ARG A 43 9.45 4.37 13.33
CA ARG A 43 8.13 4.00 13.87
C ARG A 43 7.15 5.17 13.89
N ILE A 44 5.96 4.93 13.35
CA ILE A 44 4.80 5.82 13.43
C ILE A 44 3.67 5.04 14.11
N VAL A 45 3.15 5.55 15.22
CA VAL A 45 2.04 4.92 15.94
C VAL A 45 0.70 5.34 15.32
N ALA A 46 0.39 6.63 15.26
CA ALA A 46 -0.88 7.09 14.70
C ALA A 46 -0.76 8.35 13.83
N ILE A 47 -1.37 8.30 12.63
CA ILE A 47 -1.60 9.50 11.81
C ILE A 47 -3.06 9.59 11.38
N ARG A 48 -3.68 10.76 11.57
CA ARG A 48 -5.08 10.97 11.18
C ARG A 48 -5.24 11.25 9.68
N ARG A 49 -4.32 11.96 9.02
CA ARG A 49 -4.45 12.22 7.57
C ARG A 49 -3.42 11.48 6.73
N VAL A 50 -2.18 11.95 6.62
CA VAL A 50 -1.25 11.50 5.56
C VAL A 50 0.12 11.12 6.10
N ALA A 51 0.66 9.99 5.63
CA ALA A 51 2.09 9.74 5.63
C ALA A 51 2.61 9.63 4.19
N MET A 52 3.69 10.34 3.88
CA MET A 52 4.32 10.36 2.58
C MET A 52 5.81 10.03 2.71
N CYS A 53 6.31 9.17 1.83
CA CYS A 53 7.72 8.77 1.79
C CYS A 53 8.20 8.90 0.34
N ILE A 54 9.18 9.76 0.09
CA ILE A 54 9.76 10.01 -1.23
C ILE A 54 11.23 9.63 -1.18
N GLY A 55 11.66 8.62 -1.95
CA GLY A 55 13.05 8.12 -1.95
C GLY A 55 13.58 7.62 -0.59
N GLY A 56 12.73 7.60 0.44
CA GLY A 56 13.10 7.28 1.82
C GLY A 56 12.51 5.98 2.33
N THR A 57 12.78 5.67 3.59
CA THR A 57 12.30 4.44 4.23
C THR A 57 11.40 4.70 5.44
N VAL A 58 10.23 4.08 5.46
CA VAL A 58 9.40 3.97 6.68
C VAL A 58 9.33 2.52 7.14
N LYS A 59 9.91 2.23 8.30
CA LYS A 59 10.01 0.84 8.79
C LYS A 59 8.67 0.33 9.33
N ARG A 60 7.92 1.13 10.10
CA ARG A 60 6.66 0.68 10.70
C ARG A 60 5.64 1.80 10.85
N ILE A 61 4.43 1.54 10.37
CA ILE A 61 3.22 2.33 10.58
C ILE A 61 2.20 1.43 11.29
N VAL A 62 1.71 1.86 12.47
CA VAL A 62 0.69 1.11 13.20
C VAL A 62 -0.70 1.48 12.68
N ALA A 63 -1.12 2.75 12.75
CA ALA A 63 -2.46 3.14 12.33
C ALA A 63 -2.48 4.44 11.52
N ILE A 64 -3.13 4.42 10.35
CA ILE A 64 -3.44 5.64 9.60
C ILE A 64 -4.90 5.68 9.17
N ARG A 65 -5.58 6.81 9.42
CA ARG A 65 -7.00 6.92 9.06
C ARG A 65 -7.23 7.24 7.59
N ARG A 66 -6.37 8.00 6.91
CA ARG A 66 -6.60 8.33 5.49
C ARG A 66 -5.57 7.69 4.57
N VAL A 67 -4.36 8.22 4.45
CA VAL A 67 -3.50 7.91 3.30
C VAL A 67 -2.07 7.56 3.71
N VAL A 68 -1.52 6.53 3.07
CA VAL A 68 -0.07 6.34 2.94
C VAL A 68 0.31 6.43 1.47
N MET A 69 1.32 7.24 1.17
CA MET A 69 1.94 7.32 -0.15
C MET A 69 3.43 6.98 -0.04
N CYS A 70 3.91 6.18 -0.97
CA CYS A 70 5.32 5.84 -1.12
C CYS A 70 5.72 6.03 -2.57
N ILE A 71 6.67 6.93 -2.84
CA ILE A 71 7.16 7.28 -4.17
C ILE A 71 8.65 6.99 -4.21
N GLY A 72 9.07 6.04 -5.06
CA GLY A 72 10.48 5.63 -5.17
C GLY A 72 11.14 5.16 -3.86
N GLY A 73 10.35 4.95 -2.81
CA GLY A 73 10.83 4.65 -1.46
C GLY A 73 10.43 3.26 -0.98
N THR A 74 10.63 2.99 0.31
CA THR A 74 10.24 1.73 0.93
C THR A 74 9.39 1.92 2.18
N VAL A 75 8.23 1.27 2.23
CA VAL A 75 7.46 1.07 3.46
C VAL A 75 7.52 -0.39 3.87
N LYS A 76 8.19 -0.72 4.98
CA LYS A 76 8.38 -2.13 5.38
C LYS A 76 7.12 -2.74 5.98
N ARG A 77 6.39 -2.03 6.86
CA ARG A 77 5.19 -2.58 7.51
C ARG A 77 4.14 -1.53 7.78
N ILE A 78 2.91 -1.85 7.37
CA ILE A 78 1.69 -1.14 7.72
C ILE A 78 0.76 -2.11 8.43
N VAL A 79 0.31 -1.77 9.63
CA VAL A 79 -0.64 -2.61 10.38
C VAL A 79 -2.08 -2.29 9.93
N ALA A 80 -2.56 -1.07 10.12
CA ALA A 80 -3.96 -0.75 9.82
C ALA A 80 -4.12 0.58 9.08
N ILE A 81 -4.87 0.56 7.98
CA ILE A 81 -5.28 1.76 7.24
C ILE A 81 -6.78 1.74 6.92
N ARG A 82 -7.46 2.87 7.17
CA ARG A 82 -8.89 2.95 6.86
C ARG A 82 -9.21 3.33 5.42
N ARG A 83 -8.39 4.12 4.72
CA ARG A 83 -8.71 4.52 3.34
C ARG A 83 -7.72 3.98 2.33
N VAL A 84 -6.55 4.59 2.16
CA VAL A 84 -5.72 4.37 0.95
C VAL A 84 -4.26 4.06 1.30
N VAL A 85 -3.70 3.09 0.60
CA VAL A 85 -2.26 2.95 0.40
C VAL A 85 -1.97 3.09 -1.09
N MET A 86 -0.99 3.92 -1.43
CA MET A 86 -0.50 4.10 -2.78
C MET A 86 1.02 3.92 -2.80
N CYS A 87 1.51 3.15 -3.77
CA CYS A 87 2.92 2.90 -4.00
C CYS A 87 3.24 3.19 -5.48
N ILE A 88 4.11 4.15 -5.75
CA ILE A 88 4.51 4.57 -7.09
C ILE A 88 6.02 4.36 -7.23
N GLY A 89 6.46 3.46 -8.10
CA GLY A 89 7.88 3.14 -8.30
C GLY A 89 8.63 2.65 -7.04
N GLY A 90 7.92 2.44 -5.93
CA GLY A 90 8.49 2.07 -4.64
C GLY A 90 8.14 0.65 -4.23
N THR A 91 8.45 0.32 -2.97
CA THR A 91 8.14 -0.98 -2.38
C THR A 91 7.36 -0.86 -1.08
N VAL A 92 6.23 -1.59 -0.99
CA VAL A 92 5.55 -1.87 0.28
C VAL A 92 5.70 -3.35 0.62
N LYS A 93 6.45 -3.68 1.68
CA LYS A 93 6.74 -5.10 2.00
C LYS A 93 5.55 -5.81 2.64
N ARG A 94 4.85 -5.18 3.59
CA ARG A 94 3.72 -5.83 4.28
C ARG A 94 2.64 -4.85 4.67
N ILE A 95 1.40 -5.20 4.34
CA ILE A 95 0.19 -4.55 4.78
C ILE A 95 -0.70 -5.59 5.47
N VAL A 96 -1.08 -5.34 6.72
CA VAL A 96 -1.97 -6.25 7.46
C VAL A 96 -3.43 -5.98 7.10
N ALA A 97 -3.93 -4.76 7.26
CA ALA A 97 -5.33 -4.47 6.98
C ALA A 97 -5.53 -3.12 6.27
N ILE A 98 -6.30 -3.11 5.18
CA ILE A 98 -6.87 -1.89 4.58
C ILE A 98 -8.38 -2.02 4.41
N ARG A 99 -9.14 -1.00 4.83
CA ARG A 99 -10.60 -1.00 4.66
C ARG A 99 -11.08 -0.59 3.28
N ARG A 100 -10.35 0.25 2.53
CA ARG A 100 -10.79 0.68 1.19
C ARG A 100 -9.83 0.24 0.09
N VAL A 101 -8.72 0.93 -0.12
CA VAL A 101 -7.95 0.81 -1.37
C VAL A 101 -6.46 0.56 -1.10
N ALA A 102 -5.88 -0.39 -1.82
CA ALA A 102 -4.45 -0.45 -2.09
C ALA A 102 -4.20 -0.25 -3.58
N MET A 103 -3.26 0.63 -3.93
CA MET A 103 -2.86 0.91 -5.30
C MET A 103 -1.35 0.79 -5.44
N CYS A 104 -0.91 0.14 -6.51
CA CYS A 104 0.49 -0.03 -6.86
C CYS A 104 0.69 0.35 -8.32
N ILE A 105 1.53 1.35 -8.60
CA ILE A 105 1.83 1.87 -9.93
C ILE A 105 3.34 1.74 -10.15
N GLY A 106 3.79 0.94 -11.11
CA GLY A 106 5.23 0.79 -11.40
C GLY A 106 6.07 0.23 -10.24
N GLY A 107 5.44 -0.16 -9.13
CA GLY A 107 6.10 -0.53 -7.88
C GLY A 107 5.83 -1.97 -7.48
N THR A 108 6.21 -2.31 -6.24
CA THR A 108 5.99 -3.65 -5.68
C THR A 108 5.27 -3.62 -4.34
N VAL A 109 4.19 -4.38 -4.21
CA VAL A 109 3.58 -4.75 -2.92
C VAL A 109 3.82 -6.23 -2.65
N LYS A 110 4.65 -6.57 -1.66
CA LYS A 110 5.01 -7.99 -1.42
C LYS A 110 3.89 -8.78 -0.75
N ARG A 111 3.21 -8.21 0.25
CA ARG A 111 2.15 -8.94 0.97
C ARG A 111 1.04 -8.03 1.47
N ILE A 112 -0.19 -8.43 1.18
CA ILE A 112 -1.42 -7.87 1.72
C ILE A 112 -2.16 -8.99 2.44
N VAL A 113 -2.47 -8.81 3.72
CA VAL A 113 -3.25 -9.83 4.47
C VAL A 113 -4.74 -9.64 4.22
N ALA A 114 -5.32 -8.48 4.53
CA ALA A 114 -6.75 -8.28 4.37
C ALA A 114 -7.11 -6.93 3.74
N ILE A 115 -7.97 -6.96 2.71
CA ILE A 115 -8.58 -5.77 2.12
C ILE A 115 -10.09 -5.92 1.96
N ARG A 116 -10.84 -4.88 2.35
CA ARG A 116 -12.31 -4.94 2.26
C ARG A 116 -12.87 -4.48 0.92
N ARG A 117 -12.21 -3.60 0.17
CA ARG A 117 -12.76 -3.12 -1.11
C ARG A 117 -11.85 -3.44 -2.29
N VAL A 118 -10.78 -2.69 -2.51
CA VAL A 118 -10.09 -2.69 -3.80
C VAL A 118 -8.59 -2.88 -3.65
N VAL A 119 -8.02 -3.72 -4.52
CA VAL A 119 -6.60 -3.70 -4.89
C VAL A 119 -6.52 -3.34 -6.36
N MET A 120 -5.64 -2.39 -6.68
CA MET A 120 -5.31 -2.02 -8.05
C MET A 120 -3.80 -2.12 -8.26
N CYS A 121 -3.40 -2.77 -9.34
CA CYS A 121 -2.01 -2.91 -9.76
C CYS A 121 -1.87 -2.43 -11.21
N ILE A 122 -1.12 -1.37 -11.44
CA ILE A 122 -0.88 -0.79 -12.77
C ILE A 122 0.62 -0.88 -13.05
N ARG A 123 1.03 -1.59 -14.11
CA ARG A 123 2.45 -1.76 -14.49
C ARG A 123 3.37 -2.15 -13.32
N GLY A 124 2.82 -2.80 -12.31
CA GLY A 124 3.49 -3.09 -11.04
C GLY A 124 3.34 -4.55 -10.65
N THR A 125 3.79 -4.90 -9.44
CA THR A 125 3.69 -6.26 -8.92
C THR A 125 3.06 -6.31 -7.54
N VAL A 126 2.00 -7.11 -7.38
CA VAL A 126 1.52 -7.57 -6.06
C VAL A 126 1.84 -9.05 -5.89
N LYS A 127 2.75 -9.40 -4.98
CA LYS A 127 3.20 -10.80 -4.86
C LYS A 127 2.17 -11.69 -4.16
N ARG A 128 1.50 -11.21 -3.11
CA ARG A 128 0.52 -12.03 -2.36
C ARG A 128 -0.59 -11.20 -1.74
N ILE A 129 -1.83 -11.63 -1.97
CA ILE A 129 -3.03 -11.17 -1.29
C ILE A 129 -3.65 -12.37 -0.58
N VAL A 130 -3.86 -12.29 0.74
CA VAL A 130 -4.50 -13.39 1.48
C VAL A 130 -6.02 -13.29 1.33
N ALA A 131 -6.63 -12.18 1.70
CA ALA A 131 -8.09 -12.05 1.62
C ALA A 131 -8.50 -10.69 1.05
N ILE A 132 -9.44 -10.72 0.09
CA ILE A 132 -10.10 -9.50 -0.39
C ILE A 132 -11.61 -9.71 -0.61
N ARG A 133 -12.41 -8.73 -0.17
CA ARG A 133 -13.88 -8.88 -0.20
C ARG A 133 -14.56 -8.41 -1.49
N ARG A 134 -13.98 -7.50 -2.26
CA ARG A 134 -14.66 -6.98 -3.46
C ARG A 134 -13.82 -7.15 -4.71
N VAL A 135 -12.83 -6.32 -4.95
CA VAL A 135 -12.25 -6.17 -6.29
C VAL A 135 -10.72 -6.26 -6.27
N VAL A 136 -10.17 -7.01 -7.22
CA VAL A 136 -8.77 -6.88 -7.65
C VAL A 136 -8.76 -6.46 -9.11
N MET A 137 -8.02 -5.40 -9.44
CA MET A 137 -7.78 -4.94 -10.81
C MET A 137 -6.29 -4.96 -11.13
N CYS A 138 -5.92 -5.51 -12.28
CA CYS A 138 -4.53 -5.59 -12.75
C CYS A 138 -4.47 -5.05 -14.18
N ILE A 139 -3.71 -3.97 -14.41
CA ILE A 139 -3.59 -3.32 -15.70
C ILE A 139 -2.10 -3.28 -16.09
N GLY A 140 -1.69 -4.03 -17.10
CA GLY A 140 -0.26 -4.08 -17.50
C GLY A 140 0.68 -4.60 -16.41
N GLY A 141 0.15 -5.15 -15.31
CA GLY A 141 0.89 -5.52 -14.11
C GLY A 141 0.71 -6.99 -13.75
N THR A 142 1.34 -7.42 -12.65
CA THR A 142 1.30 -8.80 -12.18
C THR A 142 0.74 -8.91 -10.78
N VAL A 143 -0.18 -9.83 -10.55
CA VAL A 143 -0.58 -10.32 -9.23
C VAL A 143 -0.25 -11.81 -9.13
N LYS A 144 0.75 -12.17 -8.33
CA LYS A 144 1.27 -13.54 -8.34
C LYS A 144 0.36 -14.53 -7.62
N ARG A 145 -0.28 -14.14 -6.52
CA ARG A 145 -1.13 -15.06 -5.74
C ARG A 145 -2.23 -14.33 -4.99
N ILE A 146 -3.46 -14.82 -5.12
CA ILE A 146 -4.62 -14.47 -4.32
C ILE A 146 -5.09 -15.75 -3.63
N VAL A 147 -5.20 -15.73 -2.30
CA VAL A 147 -5.73 -16.90 -1.57
C VAL A 147 -7.25 -16.90 -1.63
N ALA A 148 -7.91 -15.82 -1.20
CA ALA A 148 -9.37 -15.74 -1.24
C ALA A 148 -9.86 -14.39 -1.76
N ILE A 149 -10.81 -14.43 -2.67
CA ILE A 149 -11.57 -13.26 -3.11
C ILE A 149 -13.07 -13.55 -3.19
N ARG A 150 -13.92 -12.62 -2.76
CA ARG A 150 -15.38 -12.84 -2.75
C ARG A 150 -16.14 -12.39 -3.98
N ARG A 151 -15.65 -11.44 -4.77
CA ARG A 151 -16.45 -10.86 -5.87
C ARG A 151 -15.75 -10.89 -7.22
N VAL A 152 -14.83 -9.96 -7.48
CA VAL A 152 -14.36 -9.68 -8.85
C VAL A 152 -12.85 -9.64 -8.93
N VAL A 153 -12.29 -10.37 -9.89
CA VAL A 153 -10.93 -10.14 -10.40
C VAL A 153 -11.03 -9.66 -11.84
N MET A 154 -10.34 -8.56 -12.15
CA MET A 154 -10.24 -8.03 -13.51
C MET A 154 -8.76 -7.87 -13.91
N CYS A 155 -8.41 -8.35 -15.09
CA CYS A 155 -7.07 -8.19 -15.68
C CYS A 155 -7.18 -7.58 -17.06
N ILE A 156 -6.39 -6.55 -17.36
CA ILE A 156 -6.31 -5.90 -18.68
C ILE A 156 -4.83 -5.82 -19.07
N GLY A 157 -4.41 -6.62 -20.05
CA GLY A 157 -3.01 -6.67 -20.49
C GLY A 157 -2.01 -7.00 -19.37
N GLY A 158 -2.48 -7.63 -18.29
CA GLY A 158 -1.71 -8.00 -17.11
C GLY A 158 -2.02 -9.43 -16.69
N THR A 159 -1.32 -9.92 -15.66
CA THR A 159 -1.38 -11.33 -15.26
C THR A 159 -1.81 -11.50 -13.81
N VAL A 160 -2.76 -12.41 -13.57
CA VAL A 160 -3.01 -12.99 -12.24
C VAL A 160 -2.63 -14.46 -12.30
N LYS A 161 -1.54 -14.84 -11.64
CA LYS A 161 -0.96 -16.20 -11.83
C LYS A 161 -1.71 -17.30 -11.08
N ARG A 162 -2.26 -17.00 -9.90
CA ARG A 162 -2.95 -18.01 -9.08
C ARG A 162 -4.02 -17.39 -8.20
N ILE A 163 -5.22 -17.96 -8.26
CA ILE A 163 -6.34 -17.70 -7.34
C ILE A 163 -6.69 -19.04 -6.72
N VAL A 164 -6.70 -19.15 -5.38
CA VAL A 164 -7.05 -20.42 -4.71
C VAL A 164 -8.57 -20.56 -4.56
N ALA A 165 -9.25 -19.50 -4.13
CA ALA A 165 -10.70 -19.50 -3.98
C ALA A 165 -11.32 -18.19 -4.44
N ILE A 166 -12.38 -18.30 -5.24
CA ILE A 166 -13.24 -17.19 -5.64
C ILE A 166 -14.71 -17.63 -5.64
N ARG A 167 -15.62 -16.70 -5.33
CA ARG A 167 -17.05 -16.99 -5.13
C ARG A 167 -18.00 -16.45 -6.20
N ARG A 168 -17.54 -15.63 -7.15
CA ARG A 168 -18.47 -14.96 -8.08
C ARG A 168 -17.93 -14.80 -9.48
N VAL A 169 -16.94 -13.93 -9.70
CA VAL A 169 -16.58 -13.53 -11.07
C VAL A 169 -15.09 -13.33 -11.25
N VAL A 170 -14.54 -13.91 -12.31
CA VAL A 170 -13.25 -13.55 -12.90
C VAL A 170 -13.50 -12.97 -14.29
N THR A 171 -12.86 -11.86 -14.61
CA THR A 171 -12.86 -11.27 -15.95
C THR A 171 -11.41 -11.07 -16.40
N LEU A 172 -11.02 -11.75 -17.47
CA LEU A 172 -9.68 -11.67 -18.05
C LEU A 172 -9.80 -11.02 -19.42
N CYS A 173 -9.18 -9.85 -19.59
CA CYS A 173 -9.16 -9.12 -20.86
C CYS A 173 -7.72 -9.08 -21.40
N HIS A 174 -7.51 -9.65 -22.59
CA HIS A 174 -6.24 -9.55 -23.31
C HIS A 174 -6.46 -8.92 -24.69
N THR A 175 -5.89 -7.72 -24.87
CA THR A 175 -5.73 -6.93 -26.12
C THR A 175 -6.96 -6.65 -27.01
N GLN A 176 -8.06 -7.39 -26.89
CA GLN A 176 -9.39 -7.18 -27.50
C GLN A 176 -10.43 -8.23 -27.06
N THR A 177 -10.02 -9.34 -26.42
CA THR A 177 -10.93 -10.39 -25.95
C THR A 177 -11.07 -10.36 -24.43
N CYS A 178 -12.31 -10.33 -23.93
CA CYS A 178 -12.62 -10.43 -22.50
C CYS A 178 -13.37 -11.73 -22.22
N ILE A 179 -12.75 -12.63 -21.45
CA ILE A 179 -13.40 -13.85 -20.95
C ILE A 179 -13.96 -13.55 -19.56
N ARG A 180 -15.28 -13.65 -19.40
CA ARG A 180 -15.95 -13.55 -18.10
C ARG A 180 -16.35 -14.95 -17.63
N ILE A 181 -15.79 -15.37 -16.52
CA ILE A 181 -16.08 -16.64 -15.86
C ILE A 181 -16.87 -16.32 -14.60
N VAL A 182 -18.11 -16.82 -14.53
CA VAL A 182 -18.92 -16.81 -13.31
C VAL A 182 -18.74 -18.16 -12.63
N ILE A 183 -18.41 -18.13 -11.33
CA ILE A 183 -18.13 -19.31 -10.48
C ILE A 183 -19.16 -19.33 -9.36
#